data_AF-A0A7S1RDX7-F1
#
_entry.id   AF-A0A7S1RDX7-F1
#
_cell.length_a   1.000
_cell.length_b   1.000
_cell.length_c   1.000
_cell.angle_alpha   90.00
_cell.angle_beta   90.00
_cell.angle_gamma   90.00
#
_symmetry.space_group_name_H-M   'P 1'
#
loop_
_entity.id
_entity.type
_entity.pdbx_description
1 polymer ?
#
loop_
_entity_poly.entity_id
_entity_poly.type
_entity_poly.pdbx_seq_one_letter_code
_entity_poly.pdbx_strand_id
1 'polypeptide(L)'
;HREVVEMTFAVQSALLPRYGFEANPRGVQEMRDEMPIYAGWDTWNWPGNFELFDEVVWKIRRDIHIILDMGQQVPRMPIARAMRPSRFSIDDKDAWLRHLADEGFVVLAGVVEEQQVAHAYHLLWSFIEGTDKAGT
;
A
#
# COMPACT_ATOMS: atom_id res chain seq x y z
N HIS A 1 -20.72 8.56 18.85
CA HIS A 1 -21.27 7.98 17.61
C HIS A 1 -21.55 9.07 16.58
N ARG A 2 -22.47 10.00 16.83
CA ARG A 2 -22.80 11.12 15.91
C ARG A 2 -21.58 11.94 15.47
N GLU A 3 -20.73 12.35 16.41
CA GLU A 3 -19.55 13.17 16.15
C GLU A 3 -18.50 12.46 15.25
N VAL A 4 -18.33 11.15 15.41
CA VAL A 4 -17.41 10.34 14.59
C VAL A 4 -17.94 10.19 13.16
N VAL A 5 -19.25 10.00 13.02
CA VAL A 5 -19.91 9.96 11.71
C VAL A 5 -19.78 11.31 11.01
N GLU A 6 -20.03 12.41 11.72
CA GLU A 6 -19.88 13.77 11.18
C GLU A 6 -18.44 14.08 10.76
N MET A 7 -17.43 13.68 11.56
CA MET A 7 -16.02 13.83 11.17
C MET A 7 -15.64 12.98 9.95
N THR A 8 -16.13 11.74 9.88
CA THR A 8 -15.86 10.85 8.74
C THR A 8 -16.46 11.42 7.46
N PHE A 9 -17.71 11.89 7.52
CA PHE A 9 -18.36 12.54 6.38
C PHE A 9 -17.68 13.85 5.98
N ALA A 10 -17.19 14.64 6.94
CA ALA A 10 -16.44 15.86 6.63
C ALA A 10 -15.17 15.55 5.83
N VAL A 11 -14.41 14.52 6.22
CA VAL A 11 -13.22 14.08 5.47
C VAL A 11 -13.58 13.49 4.10
N GLN A 12 -14.58 12.60 4.05
CA GLN A 12 -15.05 11.99 2.80
C GLN A 12 -15.56 13.04 1.81
N SER A 13 -16.26 14.08 2.30
CA SER A 13 -16.76 15.16 1.45
C SER A 13 -15.68 15.99 0.78
N ALA A 14 -14.49 16.06 1.38
CA ALA A 14 -13.34 16.75 0.80
C ALA A 14 -12.54 15.87 -0.17
N LEU A 15 -12.58 14.55 0.02
CA LEU A 15 -11.78 13.59 -0.74
C LEU A 15 -12.51 12.99 -1.95
N LEU A 16 -13.75 12.53 -1.80
CA LEU A 16 -14.50 11.83 -2.84
C LEU A 16 -14.58 12.62 -4.17
N PRO A 17 -14.86 13.95 -4.16
CA PRO A 17 -14.89 14.71 -5.41
C PRO A 17 -13.56 14.76 -6.16
N ARG A 18 -12.42 14.60 -5.46
CA ARG A 18 -11.10 14.57 -6.10
C ARG A 18 -10.84 13.30 -6.91
N TYR A 19 -11.59 12.24 -6.60
CA TYR A 19 -11.55 10.96 -7.30
C TYR A 19 -12.76 10.77 -8.23
N GLY A 20 -13.59 11.82 -8.43
CA GLY A 20 -14.76 11.77 -9.31
C GLY A 20 -16.04 11.25 -8.68
N PHE A 21 -16.05 10.96 -7.37
CA PHE A 21 -17.23 10.45 -6.66
C PHE A 21 -17.99 11.57 -5.93
N GLU A 22 -19.31 11.41 -5.79
CA GLU A 22 -20.12 12.37 -5.03
C GLU A 22 -19.85 12.28 -3.51
N ALA A 23 -19.85 13.43 -2.84
CA ALA A 23 -19.65 13.57 -1.40
C ALA A 23 -20.88 13.16 -0.56
N ASN A 24 -21.48 12.01 -0.86
CA ASN A 24 -22.69 11.51 -0.23
C ASN A 24 -22.63 9.97 -0.06
N PRO A 25 -23.57 9.35 0.66
CA PRO A 25 -23.56 7.89 0.88
C PRO A 25 -23.54 7.07 -0.42
N ARG A 26 -24.15 7.58 -1.50
CA ARG A 26 -24.14 6.92 -2.81
C ARG A 26 -22.75 6.94 -3.43
N GLY A 27 -22.04 8.08 -3.42
CA GLY A 27 -20.67 8.15 -3.94
C GLY A 27 -19.66 7.33 -3.13
N VAL A 28 -19.90 7.13 -1.82
CA VAL A 28 -19.12 6.16 -1.01
C VAL A 28 -19.35 4.73 -1.49
N GLN A 29 -20.58 4.37 -1.83
CA GLN A 29 -20.92 3.04 -2.35
C GLN A 29 -20.32 2.84 -3.75
N GLU A 30 -20.44 3.82 -4.65
CA GLU A 30 -19.82 3.79 -5.99
C GLU A 30 -18.30 3.66 -5.92
N MET A 31 -17.63 4.43 -5.05
CA MET A 31 -16.19 4.29 -4.79
C MET A 31 -15.83 2.87 -4.29
N ARG A 32 -16.64 2.27 -3.42
CA ARG A 32 -16.42 0.90 -2.92
C ARG A 32 -16.57 -0.15 -4.02
N ASP A 33 -17.43 0.09 -5.00
CA ASP A 33 -17.72 -0.83 -6.09
C ASP A 33 -16.69 -0.72 -7.23
N GLU A 34 -16.07 0.46 -7.40
CA GLU A 34 -15.00 0.69 -8.40
C GLU A 34 -13.59 0.37 -7.89
N MET A 35 -13.32 0.52 -6.58
CA MET A 35 -12.00 0.24 -5.99
C MET A 35 -11.41 -1.15 -6.33
N PRO A 36 -12.19 -2.26 -6.42
CA PRO A 36 -11.66 -3.57 -6.80
C PRO A 36 -11.11 -3.60 -8.24
N ILE A 37 -11.67 -2.79 -9.15
CA ILE A 37 -11.22 -2.73 -10.55
C ILE A 37 -9.76 -2.23 -10.60
N TYR A 38 -9.44 -1.21 -9.81
CA TYR A 38 -8.09 -0.65 -9.71
C TYR A 38 -7.10 -1.52 -8.95
N ALA A 39 -7.58 -2.50 -8.17
CA ALA A 39 -6.75 -3.53 -7.55
C ALA A 39 -6.42 -4.69 -8.51
N GLY A 40 -6.80 -4.60 -9.80
CA GLY A 40 -6.50 -5.61 -10.81
C GLY A 40 -7.44 -6.82 -10.79
N TRP A 41 -8.68 -6.64 -10.34
CA TRP A 41 -9.65 -7.72 -10.18
C TRP A 41 -10.83 -7.66 -11.14
N ASP A 42 -11.34 -8.85 -11.46
CA ASP A 42 -12.66 -9.04 -12.08
C ASP A 42 -13.75 -9.02 -10.99
N THR A 43 -14.54 -7.95 -10.95
CA THR A 43 -15.65 -7.77 -9.99
C THR A 43 -16.79 -8.76 -10.18
N TRP A 44 -16.83 -9.51 -11.28
CA TRP A 44 -17.91 -10.43 -11.63
C TRP A 44 -17.58 -11.90 -11.35
N ASN A 45 -16.32 -12.21 -11.10
CA ASN A 45 -15.87 -13.56 -10.80
C ASN A 45 -15.46 -13.66 -9.33
N TRP A 46 -16.41 -13.97 -8.45
CA TRP A 46 -16.17 -14.21 -7.03
C TRP A 46 -15.54 -15.59 -6.85
N PRO A 47 -14.21 -15.73 -6.71
CA PRO A 47 -13.62 -17.03 -6.52
C PRO A 47 -13.85 -17.41 -5.05
N GLY A 48 -14.57 -18.50 -4.80
CA GLY A 48 -14.87 -18.98 -3.46
C GLY A 48 -13.65 -19.33 -2.59
N ASN A 49 -12.43 -19.21 -3.11
CA ASN A 49 -11.19 -19.43 -2.39
C ASN A 49 -10.62 -18.12 -1.86
N PHE A 50 -10.95 -17.82 -0.60
CA PHE A 50 -10.56 -16.67 0.22
C PHE A 50 -9.04 -16.46 0.42
N GLU A 51 -8.18 -17.25 -0.21
CA GLU A 51 -6.74 -17.32 0.05
C GLU A 51 -5.86 -16.50 -0.91
N LEU A 52 -6.44 -15.92 -1.98
CA LEU A 52 -5.73 -15.09 -2.98
C LEU A 52 -6.10 -13.60 -2.92
N PHE A 53 -6.54 -13.15 -1.75
CA PHE A 53 -7.03 -11.80 -1.56
C PHE A 53 -5.86 -10.87 -1.19
N ASP A 54 -5.84 -9.65 -1.72
CA ASP A 54 -5.01 -8.60 -1.13
C ASP A 54 -5.55 -8.37 0.30
N GLU A 55 -4.89 -9.00 1.26
CA GLU A 55 -5.25 -9.00 2.68
C GLU A 55 -5.38 -7.56 3.19
N VAL A 56 -4.62 -6.61 2.61
CA VAL A 56 -4.65 -5.20 2.99
C VAL A 56 -5.98 -4.58 2.57
N VAL A 57 -6.43 -4.80 1.34
CA VAL A 57 -7.69 -4.27 0.82
C VAL A 57 -8.89 -4.86 1.59
N TRP A 58 -8.87 -6.16 1.86
CA TRP A 58 -9.96 -6.81 2.61
C TRP A 58 -10.03 -6.35 4.05
N LYS A 59 -8.88 -6.19 4.69
CA LYS A 59 -8.78 -5.66 6.03
C LYS A 59 -9.28 -4.22 6.08
N ILE A 60 -8.89 -3.35 5.14
CA ILE A 60 -9.40 -1.97 5.06
C ILE A 60 -10.93 -1.97 4.93
N ARG A 61 -11.49 -2.82 4.06
CA ARG A 61 -12.94 -2.93 3.88
C ARG A 61 -13.66 -3.39 5.16
N ARG A 62 -13.10 -4.39 5.86
CA ARG A 62 -13.61 -4.89 7.14
C ARG A 62 -13.54 -3.83 8.23
N ASP A 63 -12.42 -3.10 8.33
CA ASP A 63 -12.23 -2.05 9.32
C ASP A 63 -13.22 -0.90 9.11
N ILE A 64 -13.47 -0.50 7.85
CA ILE A 64 -14.48 0.51 7.52
C ILE A 64 -15.88 0.02 7.94
N HIS A 65 -16.22 -1.25 7.73
CA HIS A 65 -17.51 -1.82 8.14
C HIS A 65 -17.67 -1.83 9.67
N ILE A 66 -16.62 -2.22 10.41
CA ILE A 66 -16.62 -2.21 11.88
C ILE A 66 -16.83 -0.79 12.42
N ILE A 67 -16.22 0.22 11.80
CA ILE A 67 -16.34 1.63 12.24
C ILE A 67 -17.71 2.19 11.90
N LEU A 68 -18.10 2.11 10.63
CA LEU A 68 -19.26 2.84 10.12
C LEU A 68 -20.58 2.15 10.44
N ASP A 69 -20.62 0.82 10.39
CA ASP A 69 -21.87 0.07 10.47
C ASP A 69 -22.12 -0.49 11.88
N MET A 70 -21.06 -0.77 12.65
CA MET A 70 -21.16 -1.36 13.99
C MET A 70 -20.85 -0.38 15.13
N GLY A 71 -20.30 0.81 14.81
CA GLY A 71 -19.91 1.82 15.82
C GLY A 71 -18.84 1.34 16.80
N GLN A 72 -18.15 0.24 16.48
CA GLN A 72 -17.11 -0.35 17.31
C GLN A 72 -15.76 0.28 17.00
N GLN A 73 -14.86 0.29 17.99
CA GLN A 73 -13.48 0.69 17.73
C GLN A 73 -12.80 -0.39 16.88
N VAL A 74 -12.10 0.04 15.82
CA VAL A 74 -11.26 -0.88 15.04
C VAL A 74 -10.31 -1.57 16.00
N PRO A 75 -10.20 -2.91 15.94
CA PRO A 75 -9.13 -3.61 16.63
C PRO A 75 -7.83 -2.92 16.22
N ARG A 76 -7.15 -2.27 17.16
CA ARG A 76 -5.81 -1.74 16.86
C ARG A 76 -5.03 -2.96 16.41
N MET A 77 -4.61 -2.97 15.14
CA MET A 77 -3.61 -3.94 14.76
C MET A 77 -2.50 -3.84 15.80
N PRO A 78 -1.98 -4.96 16.31
CA PRO A 78 -0.72 -4.88 17.01
C PRO A 78 0.14 -4.06 16.07
N ILE A 79 0.62 -2.91 16.56
CA ILE A 79 1.64 -2.18 15.84
C ILE A 79 2.69 -3.25 15.72
N ALA A 80 2.78 -3.87 14.54
CA ALA A 80 3.95 -4.60 14.14
C ALA A 80 4.97 -3.50 14.29
N ARG A 81 5.64 -3.46 15.45
CA ARG A 81 6.80 -2.60 15.66
C ARG A 81 7.53 -2.80 14.37
N ALA A 82 7.73 -1.74 13.60
CA ALA A 82 8.47 -1.83 12.35
C ALA A 82 9.80 -2.45 12.74
N MET A 83 9.87 -3.79 12.67
CA MET A 83 11.02 -4.55 13.01
C MET A 83 11.88 -4.15 11.86
N ARG A 84 12.85 -3.26 12.15
CA ARG A 84 13.82 -2.88 11.14
C ARG A 84 14.37 -4.20 10.63
N PRO A 85 14.09 -4.57 9.38
CA PRO A 85 14.48 -5.89 8.90
C PRO A 85 15.98 -6.01 9.08
N SER A 86 16.42 -7.16 9.57
CA SER A 86 17.84 -7.43 9.80
C SER A 86 18.61 -7.15 8.51
N ARG A 87 19.65 -6.31 8.62
CA ARG A 87 20.51 -5.96 7.50
C ARG A 87 21.79 -6.78 7.60
N PHE A 88 22.15 -7.46 6.53
CA PHE A 88 23.29 -8.37 6.49
C PHE A 88 24.43 -7.78 5.66
N SER A 89 25.67 -8.02 6.06
CA SER A 89 26.82 -7.76 5.19
C SER A 89 26.79 -8.73 4.01
N ILE A 90 27.23 -8.29 2.82
CA ILE A 90 27.36 -9.17 1.66
C ILE A 90 28.33 -10.33 1.90
N ASP A 91 29.35 -10.11 2.75
CA ASP A 91 30.38 -11.09 3.08
C ASP A 91 29.86 -12.22 3.98
N ASP A 92 28.77 -12.01 4.72
CA ASP A 92 28.18 -13.00 5.63
C ASP A 92 27.13 -13.88 4.92
N LYS A 93 27.60 -14.62 3.91
CA LYS A 93 26.77 -15.43 3.01
C LYS A 93 25.85 -16.40 3.73
N ASP A 94 26.39 -17.10 4.72
CA ASP A 94 25.64 -18.15 5.41
C ASP A 94 24.51 -17.57 6.27
N ALA A 95 24.71 -16.39 6.87
CA ALA A 95 23.67 -15.75 7.67
C ALA A 95 22.51 -15.24 6.81
N TRP A 96 22.80 -14.55 5.70
CA TRP A 96 21.75 -14.01 4.85
C TRP A 96 21.03 -15.08 4.03
N LEU A 97 21.70 -16.18 3.66
CA LEU A 97 21.04 -17.35 3.04
C LEU A 97 20.09 -18.06 4.00
N ARG A 98 20.48 -18.23 5.27
CA ARG A 98 19.59 -18.79 6.29
C ARG A 98 18.36 -17.92 6.49
N HIS A 99 18.55 -16.61 6.66
CA HIS A 99 17.42 -15.68 6.77
C HIS A 99 16.51 -15.69 5.53
N LEU A 100 17.10 -15.78 4.33
CA LEU A 100 16.30 -15.89 3.10
C LEU A 100 15.47 -17.18 3.06
N ALA A 101 16.02 -18.30 3.54
CA ALA A 101 15.30 -19.57 3.63
C ALA A 101 14.16 -19.52 4.66
N ASP A 102 14.40 -18.87 5.80
CA ASP A 102 13.43 -18.80 6.91
C ASP A 102 12.29 -17.78 6.63
N GLU A 103 12.63 -16.61 6.06
CA GLU A 103 11.72 -15.47 5.95
C GLU A 103 11.29 -15.15 4.50
N GLY A 104 11.91 -15.78 3.49
CA GLY A 104 11.61 -15.56 2.08
C GLY A 104 12.13 -14.23 1.51
N PHE A 105 12.76 -13.38 2.32
CA PHE A 105 13.43 -12.15 1.90
C PHE A 105 14.70 -11.89 2.69
N VAL A 106 15.56 -11.01 2.17
CA VAL A 106 16.73 -10.52 2.92
C VAL A 106 17.10 -9.09 2.50
N VAL A 107 17.68 -8.32 3.42
CA VAL A 107 18.18 -6.97 3.15
C VAL A 107 19.68 -6.97 3.30
N LEU A 108 20.40 -6.75 2.20
CA LEU A 108 21.85 -6.60 2.20
C LEU A 108 22.25 -5.14 2.39
N ALA A 109 23.27 -4.90 3.22
CA ALA A 109 23.86 -3.59 3.44
C ALA A 109 25.27 -3.53 2.83
N GLY A 110 25.68 -2.33 2.42
CA GLY A 110 27.03 -2.10 1.88
C GLY A 110 27.28 -2.77 0.53
N VAL A 111 26.23 -3.13 -0.22
CA VAL A 111 26.37 -3.77 -1.55
C VAL A 111 27.00 -2.81 -2.57
N VAL A 112 26.76 -1.50 -2.38
CA VAL A 112 27.19 -0.44 -3.29
C VAL A 112 27.65 0.74 -2.45
N GLU A 113 28.71 1.42 -2.88
CA GLU A 113 29.19 2.63 -2.22
C GLU A 113 28.22 3.79 -2.44
N GLU A 114 28.13 4.71 -1.47
CA GLU A 114 27.24 5.88 -1.55
C GLU A 114 27.51 6.73 -2.80
N GLN A 115 28.78 6.85 -3.20
CA GLN A 115 29.17 7.59 -4.41
C GLN A 115 28.63 6.93 -5.69
N GLN A 116 28.64 5.59 -5.75
CA GLN A 116 28.11 4.84 -6.89
C GLN A 116 26.59 4.95 -6.97
N VAL A 117 25.90 4.93 -5.81
CA VAL A 117 24.45 5.18 -5.75
C VAL A 117 24.12 6.59 -6.24
N ALA A 118 24.85 7.60 -5.78
CA ALA A 118 24.67 8.99 -6.21
C ALA A 118 24.92 9.15 -7.72
N HIS A 119 25.96 8.51 -8.25
CA HIS A 119 26.26 8.54 -9.68
C HIS A 119 25.17 7.86 -10.52
N ALA A 120 24.71 6.68 -10.12
CA ALA A 120 23.61 5.98 -10.79
C ALA A 120 22.31 6.81 -10.78
N TYR A 121 22.01 7.46 -9.64
CA TYR A 121 20.86 8.37 -9.53
C TYR A 121 20.96 9.55 -10.51
N HIS A 122 22.15 10.15 -10.63
CA HIS A 122 22.39 11.22 -11.60
C HIS A 122 22.22 10.75 -13.05
N LEU A 123 22.76 9.57 -13.40
CA LEU A 123 22.61 8.99 -14.75
C LEU A 123 21.14 8.73 -15.09
N LEU A 124 20.37 8.16 -14.16
CA LEU A 124 18.94 7.91 -14.34
C LEU A 124 18.19 9.21 -14.64
N TRP A 125 18.42 10.26 -13.85
CA TRP A 125 17.76 11.55 -14.06
C TRP A 125 18.21 12.25 -15.33
N SER A 126 19.51 12.20 -15.65
CA SER A 126 20.02 12.76 -16.91
C SER A 126 19.37 12.09 -18.13
N PHE A 127 19.14 10.77 -18.05
CA PHE A 127 18.43 10.03 -19.09
C PHE A 127 16.98 10.49 -19.22
N ILE A 128 16.23 10.54 -18.10
CA ILE A 128 14.82 10.98 -18.10
C ILE A 128 14.68 12.40 -18.66
N GLU A 129 15.49 13.34 -18.18
CA GLU A 129 15.48 14.73 -18.66
C GLU A 129 15.93 14.86 -20.12
N GLY A 130 16.84 13.99 -20.56
CA GLY A 130 17.28 13.92 -21.95
C GLY A 130 16.19 13.40 -22.88
N THR A 131 15.43 12.37 -22.46
CA THR A 131 14.31 11.82 -23.22
C THR A 131 13.14 12.79 -23.34
N ASP A 132 12.86 13.58 -22.29
CA ASP A 132 11.81 14.61 -22.35
C ASP A 132 12.14 15.73 -23.35
N LYS A 133 13.42 16.07 -23.50
CA LYS A 133 13.88 17.09 -24.46
C LYS A 133 13.92 16.59 -25.90
N ALA A 134 14.02 15.28 -26.11
CA ALA A 134 13.99 14.64 -27.42
C ALA A 134 12.55 14.43 -27.96
N GLY A 135 11.53 15.01 -27.29
CA GLY A 135 10.15 15.09 -27.76
C GLY A 135 9.93 16.02 -28.96
N THR A 136 10.74 15.84 -30.01
CA THR A 136 10.49 16.31 -31.39
C THR A 136 10.80 15.18 -32.37
#